data_AF-A0A483MHL7-F1
#
_entry.id   AF-A0A483MHL7-F1
#
_cell.length_a   1.000
_cell.length_b   1.000
_cell.length_c   1.000
_cell.angle_alpha   90.00
_cell.angle_beta   90.00
_cell.angle_gamma   90.00
#
_symmetry.space_group_name_H-M   'P 1'
#
loop_
_entity.id
_entity.type
_entity.pdbx_description
1 polymer ?
#
loop_
_entity_poly.entity_id
_entity_poly.type
_entity_poly.pdbx_seq_one_letter_code
_entity_poly.pdbx_strand_id
1 'polypeptide(L)'
;MPVYFDFQVLDFIERLHSAENKVVLSAGNKKIKDFIKSNFGRAVVLDHSVNRPGYVAPDFSKAIENFHKNNPTVSLDPQTWGNESASYESKLLEEYKLTRRMTNSSLRFNTLKAKL
;
A
#
# COMPACT_ATOMS: atom_id res chain seq x y z
N MET A 1 -6.06 1.36 33.23
CA MET A 1 -5.47 1.29 31.87
C MET A 1 -6.47 1.84 30.87
N PRO A 2 -6.37 3.10 30.41
CA PRO A 2 -7.16 3.44 29.21
C PRO A 2 -6.56 4.44 28.21
N VAL A 3 -6.08 5.61 28.63
CA VAL A 3 -5.92 6.78 27.74
C VAL A 3 -4.85 6.62 26.65
N TYR A 4 -3.75 5.93 26.93
CA TYR A 4 -2.64 5.80 25.98
C TYR A 4 -2.95 4.91 24.77
N PHE A 5 -3.82 3.90 24.95
CA PHE A 5 -4.21 3.02 23.85
C PHE A 5 -5.13 3.74 22.86
N ASP A 6 -6.05 4.57 23.37
CA ASP A 6 -6.95 5.36 22.51
C ASP A 6 -6.16 6.32 21.62
N PHE A 7 -5.15 7.01 22.17
CA PHE A 7 -4.28 7.88 21.39
C PHE A 7 -3.46 7.14 20.33
N GLN A 8 -3.00 5.92 20.62
CA GLN A 8 -2.28 5.10 19.64
C GLN A 8 -3.19 4.66 18.50
N VAL A 9 -4.42 4.25 18.80
CA VAL A 9 -5.40 3.87 17.77
C VAL A 9 -5.72 5.06 16.87
N LEU A 10 -5.93 6.25 17.45
CA LEU A 10 -6.17 7.47 16.68
C LEU A 10 -4.96 7.84 15.79
N ASP A 11 -3.73 7.78 16.32
CA ASP A 11 -2.51 8.02 15.54
C ASP A 11 -2.39 7.01 14.37
N PHE A 12 -2.70 5.73 14.58
CA PHE A 12 -2.68 4.75 13.49
C PHE A 12 -3.76 5.01 12.43
N ILE A 13 -4.95 5.44 12.82
CA ILE A 13 -6.02 5.83 11.88
C ILE A 13 -5.56 7.04 11.05
N GLU A 14 -5.00 8.06 11.68
CA GLU A 14 -4.48 9.25 10.99
C GLU A 14 -3.35 8.89 10.04
N ARG A 15 -2.41 8.04 10.46
CA ARG A 15 -1.30 7.55 9.62
C ARG A 15 -1.78 6.74 8.43
N LEU A 16 -2.81 5.90 8.61
CA LEU A 16 -3.41 5.13 7.53
C LEU A 16 -4.04 6.06 6.50
N HIS A 17 -4.92 6.97 6.94
CA HIS A 17 -5.58 7.91 6.04
C HIS A 17 -4.59 8.85 5.34
N SER A 18 -3.55 9.30 6.04
CA SER A 18 -2.47 10.12 5.47
C SER A 18 -1.73 9.36 4.36
N ALA A 19 -1.38 8.09 4.61
CA ALA A 19 -0.71 7.24 3.63
C ALA A 19 -1.61 6.93 2.42
N GLU A 20 -2.86 6.53 2.66
CA GLU A 20 -3.86 6.21 1.64
C GLU A 20 -4.15 7.36 0.68
N ASN A 21 -4.06 8.61 1.17
CA ASN A 21 -4.31 9.80 0.37
C ASN A 21 -3.07 10.31 -0.38
N LYS A 22 -1.90 9.69 -0.25
CA LYS A 22 -0.71 10.08 -1.02
C LYS A 22 -0.91 9.79 -2.50
N VAL A 23 -0.55 10.78 -3.32
CA VAL A 23 -0.56 10.68 -4.78
C VAL A 23 0.64 9.85 -5.24
N VAL A 24 0.40 8.88 -6.10
CA VAL A 24 1.41 7.92 -6.60
C VAL A 24 1.50 7.87 -8.12
N LEU A 25 0.48 8.35 -8.83
CA LEU A 25 0.57 8.68 -10.25
C LEU A 25 0.07 10.11 -10.46
N SER A 26 0.89 10.92 -11.11
CA SER A 26 0.53 12.30 -11.47
C SER A 26 -0.62 12.33 -12.48
N ALA A 27 -0.60 11.40 -13.44
CA ALA A 27 -1.69 11.20 -14.38
C ALA A 27 -2.97 10.83 -13.62
N GLY A 28 -3.97 11.71 -13.68
CA GLY A 28 -5.27 11.50 -13.03
C GLY A 28 -5.25 11.61 -11.50
N ASN A 29 -4.17 12.15 -10.89
CA ASN A 29 -4.03 12.37 -9.45
C ASN A 29 -4.36 11.12 -8.60
N LYS A 30 -3.92 9.94 -9.07
CA LYS A 30 -4.28 8.66 -8.46
C LYS A 30 -3.54 8.49 -7.14
N LYS A 31 -4.28 8.05 -6.12
CA LYS A 31 -3.82 7.87 -4.75
C LYS A 31 -3.68 6.40 -4.40
N ILE A 32 -2.94 6.09 -3.34
CA ILE A 32 -2.75 4.70 -2.88
C ILE A 32 -4.08 3.98 -2.65
N LYS A 33 -5.06 4.66 -2.04
CA LYS A 33 -6.41 4.11 -1.81
C LYS A 33 -7.16 3.73 -3.08
N ASP A 34 -6.75 4.20 -4.26
CA ASP A 34 -7.38 3.82 -5.51
C ASP A 34 -6.94 2.43 -5.94
N PHE A 35 -5.71 2.02 -5.60
CA PHE A 35 -5.12 0.71 -5.89
C PHE A 35 -5.33 -0.33 -4.80
N ILE A 36 -5.43 0.11 -3.54
CA ILE A 36 -5.49 -0.76 -2.36
C ILE A 36 -6.87 -0.69 -1.71
N LYS A 37 -7.61 -1.80 -1.75
CA LYS A 37 -8.94 -1.93 -1.13
C LYS A 37 -8.97 -2.97 -0.03
N SER A 38 -8.12 -4.00 -0.10
CA SER A 38 -8.13 -5.09 0.89
C SER A 38 -7.58 -4.64 2.24
N ASN A 39 -8.08 -5.24 3.33
CA ASN A 39 -7.54 -5.00 4.68
C ASN A 39 -6.05 -5.34 4.77
N PHE A 40 -5.62 -6.41 4.09
CA PHE A 40 -4.22 -6.78 4.01
C PHE A 40 -3.37 -5.69 3.35
N GLY A 41 -3.78 -5.19 2.18
CA GLY A 41 -3.06 -4.12 1.51
C GLY A 41 -3.01 -2.83 2.33
N ARG A 42 -4.12 -2.45 2.98
CA ARG A 42 -4.17 -1.30 3.90
C ARG A 42 -3.20 -1.48 5.07
N ALA A 43 -3.12 -2.68 5.64
CA ALA A 43 -2.16 -3.00 6.71
C ALA A 43 -0.70 -2.89 6.24
N VAL A 44 -0.38 -3.34 5.01
CA VAL A 44 0.96 -3.22 4.41
C VAL A 44 1.36 -1.75 4.20
N VAL A 45 0.41 -0.90 3.80
CA VAL A 45 0.61 0.55 3.65
C VAL A 45 0.81 1.23 5.00
N LEU A 46 -0.02 0.92 6.00
CA LEU A 46 0.13 1.43 7.37
C LEU A 46 1.48 1.05 7.96
N ASP A 47 1.88 -0.22 7.81
CA ASP A 47 3.16 -0.74 8.27
C ASP A 47 4.33 0.09 7.69
N HIS A 48 4.29 0.39 6.39
CA HIS A 48 5.30 1.24 5.78
C HIS A 48 5.25 2.67 6.32
N SER A 49 4.05 3.24 6.48
CA SER A 49 3.85 4.60 7.03
C SER A 49 4.41 4.74 8.44
N VAL A 50 4.28 3.71 9.28
CA VAL A 50 4.84 3.70 10.64
C VAL A 50 6.37 3.63 10.61
N ASN A 51 6.96 2.79 9.76
CA ASN A 51 8.40 2.57 9.75
C ASN A 51 9.19 3.61 8.94
N ARG A 52 8.62 4.15 7.87
CA ARG A 52 9.33 5.02 6.92
C ARG A 52 8.36 5.95 6.15
N PRO A 53 7.65 6.87 6.84
CA PRO A 53 6.52 7.63 6.27
C PRO A 53 6.87 8.44 5.01
N GLY A 54 8.07 9.02 4.95
CA GLY A 54 8.53 9.83 3.82
C GLY A 54 8.69 9.05 2.51
N TYR A 55 8.70 7.72 2.56
CA TYR A 55 9.02 6.85 1.42
C TYR A 55 7.82 6.07 0.90
N VAL A 56 6.66 6.16 1.56
CA VAL A 56 5.43 5.46 1.19
C VAL A 56 5.04 5.73 -0.27
N ALA A 57 4.96 6.99 -0.68
CA ALA A 57 4.55 7.38 -2.03
C ALA A 57 5.58 6.96 -3.11
N PRO A 58 6.87 7.38 -3.04
CA PRO A 58 7.82 7.04 -4.10
C PRO A 58 8.03 5.53 -4.26
N ASP A 59 7.99 4.75 -3.18
CA ASP A 59 8.16 3.30 -3.27
C ASP A 59 6.91 2.60 -3.81
N PHE A 60 5.72 3.14 -3.53
CA PHE A 60 4.47 2.63 -4.09
C PHE A 60 4.37 2.96 -5.57
N SER A 61 4.73 4.19 -5.98
CA SER A 61 4.89 4.55 -7.40
C SER A 61 5.84 3.58 -8.10
N LYS A 62 6.98 3.25 -7.47
CA LYS A 62 7.91 2.29 -8.05
C LYS A 62 7.32 0.88 -8.19
N ALA A 63 6.50 0.45 -7.24
CA ALA A 63 5.80 -0.82 -7.31
C ALA A 63 4.80 -0.85 -8.48
N ILE A 64 4.06 0.25 -8.71
CA ILE A 64 3.16 0.40 -9.86
C ILE A 64 3.96 0.29 -11.18
N GLU A 65 5.11 0.96 -11.28
CA GLU A 65 5.97 0.87 -12.47
C GLU A 65 6.41 -0.58 -12.74
N ASN A 66 6.90 -1.28 -11.72
CA ASN A 66 7.34 -2.67 -11.86
C ASN A 66 6.17 -3.60 -12.22
N PHE A 67 5.02 -3.42 -11.55
CA PHE A 67 3.80 -4.17 -11.84
C PHE A 67 3.38 -4.00 -13.31
N HIS A 68 3.35 -2.77 -13.83
CA HIS A 68 3.01 -2.53 -15.24
C HIS A 68 4.06 -3.02 -16.21
N LYS A 69 5.35 -2.91 -15.87
CA LYS A 69 6.42 -3.50 -16.69
C LYS A 69 6.22 -5.00 -16.89
N ASN A 70 5.74 -5.69 -15.85
CA ASN A 70 5.47 -7.13 -15.88
C ASN A 70 4.07 -7.47 -16.40
N ASN A 71 3.15 -6.49 -16.50
CA ASN A 71 1.77 -6.67 -16.92
C ASN A 71 1.33 -5.50 -17.85
N PRO A 72 1.92 -5.37 -19.06
CA PRO A 72 1.78 -4.18 -19.90
C PRO A 72 0.36 -3.93 -20.44
N THR A 73 -0.49 -4.95 -20.47
CA THR A 73 -1.90 -4.84 -20.92
C THR A 73 -2.85 -4.40 -19.82
N VAL A 74 -2.41 -4.38 -18.55
CA VAL A 74 -3.22 -3.92 -17.44
C VAL A 74 -3.31 -2.40 -17.49
N SER A 75 -4.50 -1.85 -17.24
CA SER A 75 -4.73 -0.41 -17.19
C SER A 75 -4.08 0.23 -15.95
N LEU A 76 -3.49 1.41 -16.14
CA LEU A 76 -2.96 2.25 -15.04
C LEU A 76 -4.08 2.83 -14.16
N ASP A 77 -5.34 2.76 -14.59
CA ASP A 77 -6.49 3.16 -13.78
C ASP A 77 -7.09 1.95 -13.04
N PRO A 78 -6.88 1.80 -11.73
CA PRO A 78 -7.38 0.66 -10.97
C PRO A 78 -8.91 0.57 -10.93
N GLN A 79 -9.63 1.66 -11.23
CA GLN A 79 -11.10 1.61 -11.33
C GLN A 79 -11.59 0.82 -12.54
N THR A 80 -10.73 0.59 -13.52
CA THR A 80 -11.06 -0.18 -14.74
C THR A 80 -10.78 -1.67 -14.59
N TRP A 81 -10.21 -2.12 -13.45
CA TRP A 81 -9.80 -3.51 -13.26
C TRP A 81 -10.96 -4.49 -13.11
N GLY A 82 -12.14 -4.01 -12.70
CA GLY A 82 -13.35 -4.85 -12.57
C GLY A 82 -13.10 -6.10 -11.70
N ASN A 83 -13.48 -7.27 -12.21
CA ASN A 83 -13.37 -8.54 -11.49
C ASN A 83 -11.92 -8.97 -11.19
N GLU A 84 -10.95 -8.47 -11.96
CA GLU A 84 -9.53 -8.78 -11.75
C GLU A 84 -8.87 -7.92 -10.66
N SER A 85 -9.61 -6.97 -10.07
CA SER A 85 -9.09 -6.00 -9.12
C SER A 85 -8.33 -6.65 -7.95
N ALA A 86 -8.88 -7.72 -7.35
CA ALA A 86 -8.22 -8.42 -6.25
C ALA A 86 -6.91 -9.13 -6.68
N SER A 87 -6.90 -9.71 -7.88
CA SER A 87 -5.74 -10.39 -8.46
C SER A 87 -4.61 -9.38 -8.75
N TYR A 88 -4.96 -8.24 -9.35
CA TYR A 88 -4.01 -7.17 -9.63
C TYR A 88 -3.51 -6.46 -8.37
N GLU A 89 -4.38 -6.21 -7.38
CA GLU A 89 -3.96 -5.71 -6.07
C GLU A 89 -2.95 -6.65 -5.42
N SER A 90 -3.20 -7.97 -5.45
CA SER A 90 -2.28 -8.96 -4.90
C SER A 90 -0.90 -8.94 -5.59
N LYS A 91 -0.87 -8.91 -6.93
CA LYS A 91 0.39 -8.80 -7.69
C LYS A 91 1.13 -7.49 -7.40
N LEU A 92 0.41 -6.38 -7.34
CA LEU A 92 0.98 -5.08 -6.98
C LEU A 92 1.57 -5.09 -5.56
N LEU A 93 0.91 -5.74 -4.60
CA LEU A 93 1.43 -5.87 -3.24
C LEU A 93 2.70 -6.73 -3.17
N GLU A 94 2.83 -7.75 -4.02
CA GLU A 94 4.08 -8.53 -4.12
C GLU A 94 5.23 -7.70 -4.71
N GLU A 95 4.96 -6.80 -5.66
CA GLU A 95 5.95 -5.81 -6.11
C GLU A 95 6.27 -4.81 -4.98
N TYR A 96 5.25 -4.31 -4.29
CA TYR A 96 5.41 -3.33 -3.21
C TYR A 96 6.25 -3.88 -2.06
N LYS A 97 6.07 -5.15 -1.69
CA LYS A 97 6.93 -5.87 -0.73
C LYS A 97 8.42 -5.67 -1.03
N LEU A 98 8.81 -5.70 -2.30
CA LEU A 98 10.20 -5.60 -2.75
C LEU A 98 10.71 -4.16 -2.83
N THR A 99 9.83 -3.18 -3.12
CA THR A 99 10.25 -1.78 -3.31
C THR A 99 10.29 -0.96 -2.02
N ARG A 100 9.53 -1.35 -0.98
CA ARG A 100 9.48 -0.61 0.30
C ARG A 100 10.85 -0.51 0.99
N ARG A 101 11.35 0.71 1.15
CA ARG A 101 12.57 1.04 1.88
C ARG A 101 12.30 1.10 3.38
N MET A 102 12.28 -0.06 4.03
CA MET A 102 12.11 -0.19 5.47
C MET A 102 12.83 -1.42 6.02
N THR A 103 13.06 -1.45 7.33
CA THR A 103 13.66 -2.60 8.02
C THR A 103 12.82 -3.85 7.81
N ASN A 104 13.44 -4.93 7.32
CA ASN A 104 12.83 -6.25 7.16
C ASN A 104 11.52 -6.27 6.35
N SER A 105 11.41 -5.47 5.28
CA SER A 105 10.18 -5.33 4.48
C SER A 105 9.51 -6.67 4.12
N SER A 106 10.28 -7.61 3.53
CA SER A 106 9.73 -8.91 3.10
C SER A 106 9.26 -9.78 4.26
N LEU A 107 10.02 -9.84 5.36
CA LEU A 107 9.63 -10.60 6.55
C LEU A 107 8.37 -10.02 7.21
N ARG A 108 8.27 -8.69 7.31
CA ARG A 108 7.10 -8.01 7.87
C ARG A 108 5.85 -8.23 7.00
N PHE A 109 6.00 -8.14 5.68
CA PHE A 109 4.92 -8.44 4.73
C PHE A 109 4.39 -9.87 4.92
N ASN A 110 5.28 -10.87 4.92
CA ASN A 110 4.90 -12.27 5.09
C ASN A 110 4.25 -12.52 6.45
N THR A 111 4.76 -11.89 7.51
CA THR A 111 4.16 -11.97 8.85
C THR A 111 2.75 -11.36 8.87
N LEU A 112 2.51 -10.24 8.19
CA LEU A 112 1.16 -9.65 8.07
C LEU A 112 0.24 -10.57 7.27
N LYS A 113 0.71 -11.14 6.16
CA LYS A 113 -0.04 -12.04 5.28
C LYS A 113 -0.47 -13.33 5.97
N ALA A 114 0.32 -13.80 6.94
CA ALA A 114 -0.01 -15.00 7.72
C ALA A 114 -1.06 -14.75 8.82
N LYS A 115 -1.36 -13.48 9.14
CA LYS A 115 -2.25 -13.08 10.24
C LYS A 115 -3.62 -12.57 9.79
N LEU A 116 -3.76 -12.24 8.51
CA LEU A 116 -4.94 -11.60 7.90
C LEU A 116 -5.43 -12.44 6.73
#